data_AF-Q1GMU6-F1
#
_entry.id   AF-Q1GMU6-F1
#
_cell.length_a   1.000
_cell.length_b   1.000
_cell.length_c   1.000
_cell.angle_alpha   90.00
_cell.angle_beta   90.00
_cell.angle_gamma   90.00
#
_symmetry.space_group_name_H-M   'P 1'
#
loop_
_entity.id
_entity.type
_entity.pdbx_description
1 polymer ?
#
loop_
_entity_poly.entity_id
_entity_poly.type
_entity_poly.pdbx_seq_one_letter_code
_entity_poly.pdbx_strand_id
1 'polypeptide(L)'
;MSRTSQWLTCVFVAISWGYAAAAQSVCEGAVVFQCATEAAELREQITVCAKDQSYSLTRHALSTGEMYYDTPLIADANTTWFLWSEEDQVQLEIGFWSTDLAEPVTLHAQLPWDDANETIADTGEYSMWLQSPHWRAEVDQTLCAPATIYADTDALWPAQEMRGPIGAFFSKDAIIPRVETAGRARVLSTKGGREGVPVYAAARPSAATPVWWMLQPGETVDLLDRVGDFVAVALPTNGMSDCTLRPERLGQPYAGPCATGWVDAALLERVQ
;
A
#
# COMPACT_ATOMS: atom_id res chain seq x y z
N MET A 1 -59.54 25.23 -1.98
CA MET A 1 -58.67 25.31 -3.18
C MET A 1 -57.40 24.55 -2.85
N SER A 2 -57.28 23.35 -3.40
CA SER A 2 -56.19 22.40 -3.18
C SER A 2 -55.00 22.75 -4.06
N ARG A 3 -53.78 22.82 -3.51
CA ARG A 3 -52.53 22.86 -4.27
C ARG A 3 -51.79 21.55 -4.01
N THR A 4 -51.88 20.66 -4.98
CA THR A 4 -51.08 19.45 -5.13
C THR A 4 -49.63 19.81 -5.42
N SER A 5 -48.72 19.48 -4.50
CA SER A 5 -47.27 19.42 -4.79
C SER A 5 -46.98 18.13 -5.56
N GLN A 6 -46.59 18.27 -6.83
CA GLN A 6 -46.01 17.19 -7.61
C GLN A 6 -44.57 16.99 -7.15
N TRP A 7 -44.31 15.83 -6.56
CA TRP A 7 -42.97 15.31 -6.34
C TRP A 7 -42.43 14.85 -7.70
N LEU A 8 -41.46 15.58 -8.24
CA LEU A 8 -40.59 15.05 -9.29
C LEU A 8 -39.71 13.99 -8.63
N THR A 9 -40.12 12.73 -8.79
CA THR A 9 -39.25 11.59 -8.50
C THR A 9 -38.25 11.52 -9.65
N CYS A 10 -37.06 12.09 -9.45
CA CYS A 10 -35.94 11.83 -10.35
C CYS A 10 -35.57 10.35 -10.19
N VAL A 11 -35.96 9.55 -11.18
CA VAL A 11 -35.46 8.19 -11.37
C VAL A 11 -33.98 8.34 -11.73
N PHE A 12 -33.09 8.09 -10.76
CA PHE A 12 -31.69 7.85 -11.06
C PHE A 12 -31.62 6.61 -11.94
N VAL A 13 -31.15 6.79 -13.17
CA VAL A 13 -30.86 5.70 -14.09
C VAL A 13 -29.65 4.97 -13.51
N ALA A 14 -29.91 3.80 -12.91
CA ALA A 14 -28.85 2.91 -12.46
C ALA A 14 -28.15 2.29 -13.68
N ILE A 15 -27.03 2.89 -14.08
CA ILE A 15 -26.06 2.27 -15.01
C ILE A 15 -24.87 1.79 -14.17
N SER A 16 -25.05 0.75 -13.36
CA SER A 16 -23.94 0.12 -12.62
C SER A 16 -24.14 -1.37 -12.29
N TRP A 17 -25.15 -2.02 -12.89
CA TRP A 17 -25.66 -3.31 -12.38
C TRP A 17 -24.91 -4.57 -12.87
N GLY A 18 -23.81 -4.43 -13.61
CA GLY A 18 -22.95 -5.56 -13.97
C GLY A 18 -21.76 -5.77 -13.03
N TYR A 19 -21.21 -4.69 -12.48
CA TYR A 19 -19.92 -4.72 -11.77
C TYR A 19 -20.06 -4.93 -10.26
N ALA A 20 -21.14 -4.44 -9.65
CA ALA A 20 -21.34 -4.52 -8.20
C ALA A 20 -21.66 -5.96 -7.70
N ALA A 21 -22.32 -6.78 -8.53
CA ALA A 21 -22.79 -8.10 -8.12
C ALA A 21 -21.65 -9.11 -7.89
N ALA A 22 -20.57 -9.04 -8.69
CA ALA A 22 -19.42 -9.92 -8.55
C ALA A 22 -18.49 -9.53 -7.37
N ALA A 23 -18.44 -8.24 -7.02
CA ALA A 23 -17.69 -7.78 -5.84
C ALA A 23 -18.27 -8.32 -4.53
N GLN A 24 -19.60 -8.30 -4.38
CA GLN A 24 -20.25 -8.76 -3.14
C GLN A 24 -20.00 -10.25 -2.84
N SER A 25 -19.80 -11.09 -3.85
CA SER A 25 -19.50 -12.52 -3.65
C SER A 25 -18.10 -12.80 -3.10
N VAL A 26 -17.16 -11.87 -3.24
CA VAL A 26 -15.76 -12.03 -2.80
C VAL A 26 -15.42 -11.15 -1.60
N CYS A 27 -16.41 -10.45 -1.04
CA CYS A 27 -16.23 -9.42 -0.03
C CYS A 27 -16.95 -9.81 1.25
N GLU A 28 -16.21 -10.02 2.34
CA GLU A 28 -16.82 -10.26 3.66
C GLU A 28 -17.15 -8.97 4.44
N GLY A 29 -17.13 -7.80 3.77
CA GLY A 29 -17.29 -6.48 4.37
C GLY A 29 -17.78 -5.41 3.37
N ALA A 30 -17.44 -4.14 3.62
CA ALA A 30 -17.75 -3.05 2.70
C ALA A 30 -16.72 -2.99 1.57
N VAL A 31 -17.17 -2.87 0.32
CA VAL A 31 -16.25 -2.66 -0.82
C VAL A 31 -15.75 -1.22 -0.75
N VAL A 32 -14.43 -1.05 -0.66
CA VAL A 32 -13.80 0.28 -0.58
C VAL A 32 -13.04 0.65 -1.86
N PHE A 33 -12.58 -0.35 -2.62
CA PHE A 33 -12.07 -0.16 -3.97
C PHE A 33 -12.52 -1.28 -4.89
N GLN A 34 -12.73 -0.95 -6.17
CA GLN A 34 -12.96 -1.93 -7.21
C GLN A 34 -12.47 -1.41 -8.57
N CYS A 35 -11.85 -2.25 -9.38
CA CYS A 35 -11.61 -1.95 -10.79
C CYS A 35 -11.47 -3.21 -11.64
N ALA A 36 -11.67 -3.09 -12.95
CA ALA A 36 -11.21 -4.08 -13.90
C ALA A 36 -9.80 -3.75 -14.40
N THR A 37 -8.96 -4.75 -14.63
CA THR A 37 -7.62 -4.55 -15.21
C THR A 37 -7.71 -4.22 -16.70
N GLU A 38 -6.72 -3.51 -17.25
CA GLU A 38 -6.68 -3.13 -18.67
C GLU A 38 -6.43 -4.31 -19.63
N ALA A 39 -6.06 -5.48 -19.11
CA ALA A 39 -5.79 -6.67 -19.91
C ALA A 39 -7.06 -7.20 -20.61
N ALA A 40 -7.03 -7.26 -21.94
CA ALA A 40 -8.22 -7.47 -22.78
C ALA A 40 -8.76 -8.91 -22.81
N GLU A 41 -7.91 -9.93 -22.63
CA GLU A 41 -8.30 -11.33 -22.89
C GLU A 41 -8.85 -12.07 -21.66
N LEU A 42 -8.47 -11.63 -20.46
CA LEU A 42 -8.95 -12.13 -19.17
C LEU A 42 -9.10 -10.93 -18.24
N ARG A 43 -10.13 -10.10 -18.45
CA ARG A 43 -10.35 -8.94 -17.57
C ARG A 43 -10.51 -9.44 -16.14
N GLU A 44 -9.48 -9.22 -15.36
CA GLU A 44 -9.52 -9.46 -13.94
C GLU A 44 -10.22 -8.29 -13.28
N GLN A 45 -10.77 -8.55 -12.12
CA GLN A 45 -11.34 -7.56 -11.25
C GLN A 45 -10.57 -7.58 -9.94
N ILE A 46 -10.08 -6.41 -9.56
CA ILE A 46 -9.48 -6.15 -8.25
C ILE A 46 -10.61 -5.62 -7.38
N THR A 47 -10.84 -6.25 -6.24
CA THR A 47 -11.82 -5.82 -5.23
C THR A 47 -11.11 -5.72 -3.89
N VAL A 48 -11.23 -4.58 -3.21
CA VAL A 48 -10.73 -4.37 -1.85
C VAL A 48 -11.90 -4.14 -0.91
N CYS A 49 -11.88 -4.87 0.19
CA CYS A 49 -12.93 -4.85 1.20
C CYS A 49 -12.39 -4.41 2.55
N ALA A 50 -13.18 -3.62 3.29
CA ALA A 50 -12.91 -3.24 4.67
C ALA A 50 -13.80 -4.01 5.64
N LYS A 51 -13.21 -4.56 6.69
CA LYS A 51 -13.90 -5.28 7.78
C LYS A 51 -13.09 -5.23 9.06
N ASP A 52 -13.71 -4.86 10.18
CA ASP A 52 -13.16 -5.00 11.54
C ASP A 52 -11.67 -4.58 11.67
N GLN A 53 -11.30 -3.41 11.14
CA GLN A 53 -9.92 -2.86 11.12
C GLN A 53 -8.93 -3.60 10.20
N SER A 54 -9.42 -4.29 9.19
CA SER A 54 -8.59 -4.95 8.17
C SER A 54 -9.08 -4.64 6.76
N TYR A 55 -8.17 -4.72 5.80
CA TYR A 55 -8.48 -4.70 4.38
C TYR A 55 -8.14 -6.05 3.76
N SER A 56 -9.00 -6.53 2.86
CA SER A 56 -8.74 -7.72 2.05
C SER A 56 -8.78 -7.37 0.57
N LEU A 57 -7.71 -7.66 -0.16
CA LEU A 57 -7.63 -7.54 -1.61
C LEU A 57 -7.81 -8.90 -2.26
N THR A 58 -8.72 -8.92 -3.23
CA THR A 58 -9.01 -10.08 -4.05
C THR A 58 -8.84 -9.75 -5.53
N ARG A 59 -8.17 -10.63 -6.27
CA ARG A 59 -8.23 -10.67 -7.73
C ARG A 59 -9.14 -11.81 -8.16
N HIS A 60 -10.11 -11.53 -9.00
CA HIS A 60 -11.05 -12.53 -9.51
C HIS A 60 -11.41 -12.26 -10.97
N ALA A 61 -11.83 -13.27 -11.71
CA ALA A 61 -12.29 -13.09 -13.08
C ALA A 61 -13.56 -12.23 -13.10
N LEU A 62 -13.57 -11.18 -13.92
CA LEU A 62 -14.72 -10.27 -14.03
C LEU A 62 -16.00 -11.01 -14.48
N SER A 63 -15.85 -12.01 -15.34
CA SER A 63 -16.98 -12.72 -15.96
C SER A 63 -17.55 -13.85 -15.09
N THR A 64 -16.72 -14.50 -14.26
CA THR A 64 -17.13 -15.68 -13.49
C THR A 64 -17.09 -15.47 -11.98
N GLY A 65 -16.40 -14.45 -11.49
CA GLY A 65 -16.12 -14.27 -10.06
C GLY A 65 -15.10 -15.27 -9.50
N GLU A 66 -14.51 -16.12 -10.34
CA GLU A 66 -13.53 -17.12 -9.92
C GLU A 66 -12.24 -16.44 -9.46
N MET A 67 -11.74 -16.84 -8.29
CA MET A 67 -10.59 -16.22 -7.64
C MET A 67 -9.29 -16.60 -8.35
N TYR A 68 -8.38 -15.63 -8.50
CA TYR A 68 -7.01 -15.89 -8.99
C TYR A 68 -6.06 -16.34 -7.89
N TYR A 69 -6.35 -15.96 -6.64
CA TYR A 69 -5.65 -16.43 -5.45
C TYR A 69 -6.59 -17.28 -4.61
N ASP A 70 -6.08 -18.39 -4.06
CA ASP A 70 -6.82 -19.18 -3.08
C ASP A 70 -7.01 -18.41 -1.76
N THR A 71 -6.07 -17.50 -1.44
CA THR A 71 -6.10 -16.67 -0.23
C THR A 71 -6.11 -15.18 -0.60
N PRO A 72 -7.11 -14.40 -0.15
CA PRO A 72 -7.09 -12.95 -0.29
C PRO A 72 -5.85 -12.33 0.37
N LEU A 73 -5.32 -11.26 -0.20
CA LEU A 73 -4.22 -10.54 0.43
C LEU A 73 -4.79 -9.69 1.57
N ILE A 74 -4.23 -9.78 2.77
CA ILE A 74 -4.75 -9.09 3.95
C ILE A 74 -3.79 -7.97 4.37
N ALA A 75 -4.37 -6.83 4.76
CA ALA A 75 -3.68 -5.70 5.36
C ALA A 75 -4.35 -5.31 6.69
N ASP A 76 -3.56 -4.85 7.65
CA ASP A 76 -4.06 -4.20 8.87
C ASP A 76 -4.36 -2.73 8.54
N ALA A 77 -5.53 -2.24 8.95
CA ALA A 77 -5.92 -0.88 8.65
C ALA A 77 -5.07 0.17 9.39
N ASN A 78 -4.51 -0.18 10.56
CA ASN A 78 -3.60 0.68 11.31
C ASN A 78 -2.25 0.84 10.62
N THR A 79 -1.93 -0.05 9.67
CA THR A 79 -0.69 -0.02 8.90
C THR A 79 -0.92 0.46 7.48
N THR A 80 -2.06 1.07 7.12
CA THR A 80 -2.34 1.54 5.75
C THR A 80 -1.90 3.00 5.52
N TRP A 81 -1.44 3.35 4.30
CA TRP A 81 -0.81 4.63 4.00
C TRP A 81 -1.81 5.52 3.26
N PHE A 82 -1.90 6.74 3.71
CA PHE A 82 -2.86 7.68 3.18
C PHE A 82 -2.18 9.03 3.05
N LEU A 83 -2.07 9.52 1.81
CA LEU A 83 -1.51 10.83 1.51
C LEU A 83 -2.58 11.70 0.87
N TRP A 84 -3.20 12.52 1.69
CA TRP A 84 -4.03 13.60 1.19
C TRP A 84 -3.16 14.78 0.78
N SER A 85 -3.35 15.22 -0.47
CA SER A 85 -2.82 16.48 -0.97
C SER A 85 -3.91 17.53 -0.87
N GLU A 86 -3.55 18.78 -0.54
CA GLU A 86 -4.46 19.96 -0.55
C GLU A 86 -4.78 20.45 -1.98
N GLU A 87 -4.35 19.72 -3.01
CA GLU A 87 -4.67 20.01 -4.42
C GLU A 87 -5.94 19.23 -4.84
N ASP A 88 -6.27 19.25 -6.14
CA ASP A 88 -7.48 18.64 -6.72
C ASP A 88 -7.54 17.09 -6.65
N GLN A 89 -6.65 16.43 -5.91
CA GLN A 89 -6.52 14.96 -5.88
C GLN A 89 -6.17 14.37 -4.51
N VAL A 90 -6.77 13.22 -4.21
CA VAL A 90 -6.40 12.34 -3.09
C VAL A 90 -5.48 11.23 -3.59
N GLN A 91 -4.39 10.97 -2.85
CA GLN A 91 -3.50 9.84 -3.08
C GLN A 91 -3.60 8.81 -1.96
N LEU A 92 -3.75 7.55 -2.33
CA LEU A 92 -4.08 6.44 -1.44
C LEU A 92 -3.14 5.29 -1.71
N GLU A 93 -2.56 4.69 -0.66
CA GLU A 93 -1.82 3.44 -0.82
C GLU A 93 -2.09 2.41 0.26
N ILE A 94 -2.45 1.19 -0.16
CA ILE A 94 -2.72 0.09 0.76
C ILE A 94 -1.74 -1.04 0.47
N GLY A 95 -0.93 -1.40 1.46
CA GLY A 95 0.02 -2.50 1.38
C GLY A 95 -0.58 -3.76 1.90
N PHE A 96 -0.58 -4.76 1.06
CA PHE A 96 -1.00 -6.09 1.38
C PHE A 96 0.21 -7.01 1.44
N TRP A 97 0.11 -8.02 2.29
CA TRP A 97 1.08 -9.10 2.32
C TRP A 97 0.57 -10.29 1.49
N SER A 98 1.29 -10.68 0.44
CA SER A 98 1.01 -11.94 -0.26
C SER A 98 1.68 -13.10 0.44
N THR A 99 0.90 -13.99 1.07
CA THR A 99 1.42 -15.22 1.66
C THR A 99 1.90 -16.19 0.60
N ASP A 100 1.19 -16.26 -0.53
CA ASP A 100 1.47 -17.23 -1.59
C ASP A 100 2.72 -16.86 -2.38
N LEU A 101 2.92 -15.56 -2.65
CA LEU A 101 4.08 -15.05 -3.38
C LEU A 101 5.24 -14.65 -2.44
N ALA A 102 4.99 -14.58 -1.13
CA ALA A 102 5.93 -14.11 -0.12
C ALA A 102 6.52 -12.72 -0.44
N GLU A 103 5.71 -11.83 -1.02
CA GLU A 103 6.08 -10.46 -1.42
C GLU A 103 4.99 -9.45 -1.02
N PRO A 104 5.34 -8.16 -0.84
CA PRO A 104 4.35 -7.11 -0.67
C PRO A 104 3.64 -6.81 -1.99
N VAL A 105 2.37 -6.43 -1.89
CA VAL A 105 1.61 -5.86 -3.02
C VAL A 105 1.01 -4.55 -2.54
N THR A 106 1.32 -3.45 -3.21
CA THR A 106 0.76 -2.13 -2.89
C THR A 106 -0.31 -1.78 -3.91
N LEU A 107 -1.52 -1.50 -3.43
CA LEU A 107 -2.52 -0.77 -4.21
C LEU A 107 -2.20 0.71 -4.13
N HIS A 108 -2.08 1.37 -5.26
CA HIS A 108 -2.02 2.82 -5.36
C HIS A 108 -3.30 3.33 -6.02
N ALA A 109 -3.87 4.41 -5.51
CA ALA A 109 -4.98 5.12 -6.14
C ALA A 109 -4.75 6.63 -6.11
N GLN A 110 -5.05 7.28 -7.23
CA GLN A 110 -5.11 8.74 -7.38
C GLN A 110 -6.52 9.08 -7.84
N LEU A 111 -7.25 9.80 -6.99
CA LEU A 111 -8.66 10.07 -7.16
C LEU A 111 -8.88 11.58 -7.22
N PRO A 112 -9.75 12.10 -8.09
CA PRO A 112 -10.08 13.50 -8.11
C PRO A 112 -10.86 13.87 -6.83
N TRP A 113 -10.59 15.04 -6.27
CA TRP A 113 -11.16 15.50 -5.01
C TRP A 113 -12.07 16.72 -5.23
N ASP A 114 -13.21 16.73 -4.55
CA ASP A 114 -14.14 17.87 -4.50
C ASP A 114 -14.06 18.51 -3.12
N ASP A 115 -13.29 19.59 -3.02
CA ASP A 115 -13.13 20.37 -1.79
C ASP A 115 -14.45 20.93 -1.24
N ALA A 116 -15.42 21.23 -2.11
CA ALA A 116 -16.67 21.85 -1.67
C ALA A 116 -17.58 20.85 -0.95
N ASN A 117 -17.52 19.58 -1.34
CA ASN A 117 -18.32 18.49 -0.79
C ASN A 117 -17.53 17.54 0.11
N GLU A 118 -16.21 17.77 0.27
CA GLU A 118 -15.28 16.93 1.03
C GLU A 118 -15.38 15.45 0.62
N THR A 119 -15.42 15.18 -0.69
CA THR A 119 -15.60 13.83 -1.23
C THR A 119 -14.87 13.63 -2.56
N ILE A 120 -14.85 12.40 -3.07
CA ILE A 120 -14.29 12.11 -4.40
C ILE A 120 -15.17 12.77 -5.46
N ALA A 121 -14.55 13.52 -6.37
CA ALA A 121 -15.29 14.22 -7.42
C ALA A 121 -15.84 13.26 -8.47
N ASP A 122 -17.12 13.42 -8.86
CA ASP A 122 -17.77 12.60 -9.90
C ASP A 122 -17.08 12.71 -11.28
N THR A 123 -16.24 13.73 -11.48
CA THR A 123 -15.52 13.99 -12.72
C THR A 123 -14.05 14.24 -12.45
N GLY A 124 -13.17 13.76 -13.33
CA GLY A 124 -11.73 13.95 -13.23
C GLY A 124 -10.98 12.70 -13.69
N GLU A 125 -9.66 12.72 -13.56
CA GLU A 125 -8.83 11.56 -13.87
C GLU A 125 -8.74 10.64 -12.65
N TYR A 126 -9.25 9.42 -12.82
CA TYR A 126 -9.10 8.33 -11.85
C TYR A 126 -7.95 7.43 -12.30
N SER A 127 -7.02 7.15 -11.41
CA SER A 127 -5.94 6.18 -11.65
C SER A 127 -5.84 5.23 -10.48
N MET A 128 -5.69 3.94 -10.77
CA MET A 128 -5.49 2.92 -9.75
C MET A 128 -4.64 1.79 -10.34
N TRP A 129 -3.71 1.26 -9.56
CA TRP A 129 -2.86 0.15 -9.99
C TRP A 129 -2.37 -0.67 -8.80
N LEU A 130 -2.09 -1.95 -9.05
CA LEU A 130 -1.31 -2.76 -8.14
C LEU A 130 0.14 -2.73 -8.55
N GLN A 131 1.02 -2.61 -7.57
CA GLN A 131 2.44 -2.66 -7.73
C GLN A 131 3.00 -3.75 -6.80
N SER A 132 3.65 -4.76 -7.38
CA SER A 132 4.53 -5.65 -6.62
C SER A 132 5.97 -5.34 -7.00
N PRO A 133 6.88 -5.21 -6.02
CA PRO A 133 8.29 -5.26 -6.31
C PRO A 133 8.60 -6.71 -6.65
N HIS A 134 8.66 -7.06 -7.94
CA HIS A 134 9.41 -8.26 -8.27
C HIS A 134 10.83 -8.01 -7.76
N TRP A 135 11.35 -8.98 -7.05
CA TRP A 135 12.73 -9.00 -6.57
C TRP A 135 13.79 -8.90 -7.71
N ARG A 136 13.34 -8.90 -8.97
CA ARG A 136 14.10 -8.58 -10.18
C ARG A 136 13.67 -7.19 -10.62
N ALA A 137 14.61 -6.29 -10.88
CA ALA A 137 14.52 -4.84 -11.06
C ALA A 137 13.41 -4.24 -11.97
N GLU A 138 12.49 -5.03 -12.51
CA GLU A 138 11.27 -4.59 -13.19
C GLU A 138 10.10 -4.55 -12.19
N VAL A 139 9.59 -3.35 -11.93
CA VAL A 139 8.35 -3.17 -11.18
C VAL A 139 7.20 -3.68 -12.05
N ASP A 140 6.45 -4.69 -11.57
CA ASP A 140 5.25 -5.13 -12.25
C ASP A 140 4.07 -4.31 -11.76
N GLN A 141 3.40 -3.70 -12.72
CA GLN A 141 2.25 -2.86 -12.49
C GLN A 141 1.05 -3.46 -13.21
N THR A 142 0.03 -3.80 -12.42
CA THR A 142 -1.28 -4.16 -12.96
C THR A 142 -2.17 -2.92 -12.93
N LEU A 143 -2.37 -2.31 -14.10
CA LEU A 143 -3.16 -1.09 -14.25
C LEU A 143 -4.67 -1.40 -14.29
N CYS A 144 -5.44 -0.57 -13.60
CA CYS A 144 -6.89 -0.55 -13.71
C CYS A 144 -7.33 0.28 -14.91
N ALA A 145 -8.41 -0.16 -15.59
CA ALA A 145 -9.10 0.66 -16.57
C ALA A 145 -9.82 1.82 -15.85
N PRO A 146 -9.48 3.10 -16.14
CA PRO A 146 -9.99 4.25 -15.40
C PRO A 146 -11.52 4.32 -15.26
N ALA A 147 -12.24 3.98 -16.33
CA ALA A 147 -13.71 4.00 -16.37
C ALA A 147 -14.39 2.94 -15.48
N THR A 148 -13.61 2.05 -14.86
CA THR A 148 -14.12 0.98 -13.99
C THR A 148 -13.75 1.18 -12.53
N ILE A 149 -12.98 2.23 -12.21
CA ILE A 149 -12.54 2.51 -10.86
C ILE A 149 -13.74 2.97 -10.03
N TYR A 150 -13.96 2.27 -8.92
CA TYR A 150 -14.86 2.64 -7.85
C TYR A 150 -14.04 2.78 -6.58
N ALA A 151 -14.33 3.81 -5.79
CA ALA A 151 -13.70 4.10 -4.53
C ALA A 151 -14.72 4.67 -3.54
N ASP A 152 -14.76 4.09 -2.33
CA ASP A 152 -15.51 4.60 -1.18
C ASP A 152 -14.51 4.87 -0.06
N THR A 153 -13.99 6.09 -0.03
CA THR A 153 -12.98 6.51 0.95
C THR A 153 -13.55 6.71 2.34
N ASP A 154 -14.87 6.91 2.47
CA ASP A 154 -15.49 7.19 3.77
C ASP A 154 -15.39 6.01 4.72
N ALA A 155 -15.47 4.79 4.17
CA ALA A 155 -15.28 3.55 4.90
C ALA A 155 -13.82 3.34 5.38
N LEU A 156 -12.84 4.08 4.84
CA LEU A 156 -11.45 4.00 5.27
C LEU A 156 -11.20 4.82 6.55
N TRP A 157 -11.92 5.93 6.76
CA TRP A 157 -11.61 6.90 7.81
C TRP A 157 -11.74 6.39 9.25
N PRO A 158 -12.79 5.64 9.64
CA PRO A 158 -12.94 5.19 11.03
C PRO A 158 -11.80 4.27 11.47
N ALA A 159 -11.16 3.58 10.53
CA ALA A 159 -10.01 2.73 10.79
C ALA A 159 -8.69 3.51 10.94
N GLN A 160 -8.68 4.79 10.55
CA GLN A 160 -7.50 5.64 10.53
C GLN A 160 -7.36 6.59 11.73
N GLU A 161 -8.36 6.67 12.62
CA GLU A 161 -8.32 7.56 13.81
C GLU A 161 -7.13 7.25 14.75
N MET A 162 -6.61 6.02 14.73
CA MET A 162 -5.42 5.61 15.47
C MET A 162 -4.22 5.44 14.53
N ARG A 163 -3.71 6.54 13.95
CA ARG A 163 -2.55 6.49 13.06
C ARG A 163 -1.37 5.74 13.70
N GLY A 164 -1.10 4.54 13.20
CA GLY A 164 0.21 3.91 13.29
C GLY A 164 1.18 4.59 12.31
N PRO A 165 2.48 4.56 12.57
CA PRO A 165 3.43 5.16 11.67
C PRO A 165 3.70 4.39 10.38
N ILE A 166 3.97 5.14 9.31
CA ILE A 166 4.28 4.66 7.95
C ILE A 166 5.41 3.62 7.94
N GLY A 167 6.35 3.70 8.88
CA GLY A 167 7.42 2.72 8.96
C GLY A 167 7.03 1.28 9.26
N ALA A 168 5.83 0.99 9.75
CA ALA A 168 5.42 -0.38 10.04
C ALA A 168 5.02 -1.20 8.80
N PHE A 169 4.88 -0.58 7.63
CA PHE A 169 4.24 -1.19 6.45
C PHE A 169 4.87 -2.51 6.00
N PHE A 170 6.19 -2.63 6.14
CA PHE A 170 6.93 -3.79 5.64
C PHE A 170 7.87 -4.43 6.68
N SER A 171 7.91 -3.88 7.91
CA SER A 171 8.58 -4.52 9.05
C SER A 171 7.55 -5.12 10.00
N LYS A 172 7.65 -6.42 10.25
CA LYS A 172 6.86 -7.15 11.27
C LYS A 172 7.34 -6.88 12.70
N ASP A 173 8.52 -6.28 12.85
CA ASP A 173 9.09 -5.91 14.14
C ASP A 173 8.86 -4.44 14.44
N ALA A 174 8.57 -4.12 15.71
CA ALA A 174 8.61 -2.76 16.21
C ALA A 174 10.05 -2.24 16.16
N ILE A 175 10.29 -1.18 15.40
CA ILE A 175 11.60 -0.54 15.26
C ILE A 175 11.65 0.65 16.20
N ILE A 176 12.65 0.69 17.08
CA ILE A 176 12.86 1.81 18.01
C ILE A 176 14.21 2.42 17.68
N PRO A 177 14.26 3.59 17.01
CA PRO A 177 15.53 4.16 16.62
C PRO A 177 16.41 4.47 17.83
N ARG A 178 17.68 4.07 17.79
CA ARG A 178 18.61 4.20 18.91
C ARG A 178 19.78 5.10 18.58
N VAL A 179 20.29 5.85 19.55
CA VAL A 179 21.41 6.79 19.37
C VAL A 179 22.65 6.11 18.78
N GLU A 180 22.94 4.88 19.23
CA GLU A 180 24.09 4.09 18.78
C GLU A 180 23.94 3.54 17.35
N THR A 181 22.71 3.44 16.86
CA THR A 181 22.42 2.87 15.54
C THR A 181 22.09 3.92 14.49
N ALA A 182 21.33 4.94 14.90
CA ALA A 182 20.85 6.00 14.04
C ALA A 182 22.00 6.71 13.31
N GLY A 183 21.79 6.97 12.02
CA GLY A 183 22.78 7.54 11.13
C GLY A 183 22.49 7.13 9.70
N ARG A 184 23.46 7.27 8.81
CA ARG A 184 23.32 6.87 7.40
C ARG A 184 24.30 5.78 7.04
N ALA A 185 23.91 4.94 6.09
CA ALA A 185 24.81 3.96 5.48
C ALA A 185 24.63 3.89 3.98
N ARG A 186 25.71 3.50 3.32
CA ARG A 186 25.77 3.19 1.90
C ARG A 186 25.70 1.69 1.72
N VAL A 187 24.93 1.27 0.73
CA VAL A 187 24.79 -0.14 0.36
C VAL A 187 26.05 -0.60 -0.36
N LEU A 188 26.68 -1.65 0.17
CA LEU A 188 27.90 -2.23 -0.39
C LEU A 188 27.59 -3.05 -1.64
N SER A 189 28.58 -3.15 -2.53
CA SER A 189 28.49 -4.06 -3.67
C SER A 189 28.53 -5.51 -3.21
N THR A 190 27.53 -6.29 -3.59
CA THR A 190 27.47 -7.72 -3.29
C THR A 190 28.39 -8.52 -4.20
N LYS A 191 29.33 -9.27 -3.60
CA LYS A 191 30.16 -10.21 -4.37
C LYS A 191 29.30 -11.36 -4.89
N GLY A 192 29.50 -11.75 -6.16
CA GLY A 192 28.89 -12.97 -6.73
C GLY A 192 27.64 -12.77 -7.58
N GLY A 193 27.41 -11.59 -8.16
CA GLY A 193 26.34 -11.39 -9.15
C GLY A 193 24.93 -11.33 -8.58
N ARG A 194 24.77 -11.09 -7.27
CA ARG A 194 23.47 -10.72 -6.70
C ARG A 194 23.04 -9.36 -7.25
N GLU A 195 21.76 -9.27 -7.57
CA GLU A 195 21.12 -8.07 -8.15
C GLU A 195 21.01 -6.91 -7.14
N GLY A 196 21.10 -7.21 -5.84
CA GLY A 196 21.09 -6.20 -4.78
C GLY A 196 21.20 -6.80 -3.37
N VAL A 197 20.95 -5.97 -2.38
CA VAL A 197 20.93 -6.32 -0.95
C VAL A 197 19.47 -6.47 -0.49
N PRO A 198 19.04 -7.64 0.01
CA PRO A 198 17.66 -7.87 0.41
C PRO A 198 17.29 -7.10 1.67
N VAL A 199 16.10 -6.51 1.66
CA VAL A 199 15.44 -5.90 2.82
C VAL A 199 14.35 -6.85 3.31
N TYR A 200 14.58 -7.40 4.50
CA TYR A 200 13.70 -8.38 5.12
C TYR A 200 12.59 -7.74 5.94
N ALA A 201 11.46 -8.42 6.03
CA ALA A 201 10.36 -8.00 6.88
C ALA A 201 10.59 -8.23 8.37
N ALA A 202 11.65 -8.93 8.79
CA ALA A 202 11.96 -9.17 10.19
C ALA A 202 13.46 -9.22 10.46
N ALA A 203 13.85 -8.84 11.67
CA ALA A 203 15.24 -8.71 12.14
C ALA A 203 15.97 -10.04 12.37
N ARG A 204 15.22 -11.14 12.35
CA ARG A 204 15.73 -12.51 12.45
C ARG A 204 15.22 -13.31 11.28
N PRO A 205 15.72 -13.04 10.06
CA PRO A 205 15.20 -13.70 8.89
C PRO A 205 15.50 -15.20 8.90
N SER A 206 14.49 -15.96 8.49
CA SER A 206 14.56 -17.38 8.17
C SER A 206 14.34 -17.57 6.66
N ALA A 207 14.42 -18.80 6.16
CA ALA A 207 14.10 -19.08 4.75
C ALA A 207 12.66 -18.70 4.35
N ALA A 208 11.74 -18.57 5.32
CA ALA A 208 10.37 -18.14 5.11
C ALA A 208 10.17 -16.64 5.42
N THR A 209 11.21 -15.93 5.86
CA THR A 209 11.10 -14.50 6.13
C THR A 209 11.10 -13.74 4.82
N PRO A 210 10.06 -12.93 4.58
CA PRO A 210 9.96 -12.27 3.31
C PRO A 210 11.01 -11.19 3.07
N VAL A 211 11.33 -11.00 1.78
CA VAL A 211 12.09 -9.86 1.26
C VAL A 211 11.11 -8.98 0.51
N TRP A 212 11.01 -7.72 0.92
CA TRP A 212 10.02 -6.79 0.37
C TRP A 212 10.66 -5.68 -0.48
N TRP A 213 11.98 -5.54 -0.41
CA TRP A 213 12.75 -4.61 -1.23
C TRP A 213 14.15 -5.13 -1.52
N MET A 214 14.75 -4.63 -2.60
CA MET A 214 16.12 -4.93 -3.00
C MET A 214 16.90 -3.63 -3.16
N LEU A 215 17.78 -3.37 -2.19
CA LEU A 215 18.67 -2.22 -2.20
C LEU A 215 19.76 -2.37 -3.26
N GLN A 216 19.96 -1.33 -4.06
CA GLN A 216 20.98 -1.30 -5.09
C GLN A 216 22.34 -0.86 -4.52
N PRO A 217 23.47 -1.45 -4.98
CA PRO A 217 24.80 -1.00 -4.60
C PRO A 217 25.00 0.50 -4.81
N GLY A 218 25.48 1.20 -3.77
CA GLY A 218 25.70 2.64 -3.80
C GLY A 218 24.53 3.48 -3.31
N GLU A 219 23.32 2.91 -3.14
CA GLU A 219 22.21 3.60 -2.49
C GLU A 219 22.56 4.01 -1.06
N THR A 220 21.93 5.08 -0.57
CA THR A 220 22.08 5.55 0.81
C THR A 220 20.77 5.34 1.55
N VAL A 221 20.86 4.77 2.75
CA VAL A 221 19.73 4.49 3.62
C VAL A 221 19.96 5.11 5.00
N ASP A 222 18.87 5.51 5.65
CA ASP A 222 18.93 5.88 7.06
C ASP A 222 18.85 4.62 7.92
N LEU A 223 19.73 4.52 8.90
CA LEU A 223 19.74 3.47 9.91
C LEU A 223 18.88 3.88 11.09
N LEU A 224 18.15 2.92 11.67
CA LEU A 224 17.23 3.19 12.77
C LEU A 224 17.61 2.39 14.01
N ASP A 225 17.50 1.07 13.94
CA ASP A 225 17.62 0.14 15.07
C ASP A 225 18.50 -1.05 14.67
N ARG A 226 18.98 -1.82 15.64
CA ARG A 226 19.83 -2.99 15.41
C ARG A 226 19.42 -4.15 16.29
N VAL A 227 19.31 -5.33 15.65
CA VAL A 227 19.07 -6.60 16.34
C VAL A 227 20.07 -7.62 15.81
N GLY A 228 21.06 -7.94 16.62
CA GLY A 228 22.15 -8.84 16.22
C GLY A 228 22.91 -8.28 15.02
N ASP A 229 22.95 -9.05 13.94
CA ASP A 229 23.64 -8.71 12.69
C ASP A 229 22.76 -7.93 11.71
N PHE A 230 21.48 -7.73 12.03
CA PHE A 230 20.56 -6.98 11.17
C PHE A 230 20.34 -5.56 11.70
N VAL A 231 20.26 -4.62 10.78
CA VAL A 231 19.97 -3.21 11.04
C VAL A 231 18.67 -2.84 10.33
N ALA A 232 17.77 -2.20 11.07
CA ALA A 232 16.57 -1.62 10.52
C ALA A 232 16.95 -0.37 9.72
N VAL A 233 16.46 -0.29 8.49
CA VAL A 233 16.68 0.82 7.57
C VAL A 233 15.37 1.53 7.28
N ALA A 234 15.43 2.84 7.05
CA ALA A 234 14.34 3.62 6.48
C ALA A 234 14.63 3.87 4.99
N LEU A 235 13.64 3.62 4.15
CA LEU A 235 13.73 3.69 2.70
C LEU A 235 12.74 4.73 2.18
N PRO A 236 13.18 5.73 1.40
CA PRO A 236 12.27 6.69 0.81
C PRO A 236 11.42 5.96 -0.23
N THR A 237 10.15 5.79 0.08
CA THR A 237 9.14 5.25 -0.84
C THR A 237 8.10 6.32 -1.13
N ASN A 238 7.35 6.16 -2.22
CA ASN A 238 6.07 6.87 -2.43
C ASN A 238 6.20 8.40 -2.48
N GLY A 239 7.12 8.91 -3.30
CA GLY A 239 7.33 10.35 -3.51
C GLY A 239 8.14 11.06 -2.41
N MET A 240 8.52 10.35 -1.34
CA MET A 240 9.42 10.87 -0.31
C MET A 240 10.84 10.98 -0.86
N SER A 241 11.49 12.11 -0.61
CA SER A 241 12.89 12.36 -0.98
C SER A 241 13.89 12.11 0.15
N ASP A 242 13.41 12.06 1.40
CA ASP A 242 14.24 11.92 2.58
C ASP A 242 13.49 11.22 3.72
N CYS A 243 14.23 10.46 4.54
CA CYS A 243 13.75 9.71 5.70
C CYS A 243 14.29 10.24 7.03
N THR A 244 14.90 11.45 7.01
CA THR A 244 15.59 12.05 8.15
C THR A 244 14.83 11.88 9.47
N LEU A 245 15.45 11.12 10.37
CA LEU A 245 15.01 10.92 11.74
C LEU A 245 15.41 12.13 12.60
N ARG A 246 14.42 12.80 13.20
CA ARG A 246 14.69 13.89 14.14
C ARG A 246 15.22 13.35 15.48
N PRO A 247 16.19 14.02 16.13
CA PRO A 247 16.78 13.55 17.39
C PRO A 247 15.76 13.30 18.51
N GLU A 248 14.66 14.07 18.56
CA GLU A 248 13.64 13.95 19.61
C GLU A 248 12.80 12.66 19.47
N ARG A 249 12.93 11.94 18.35
CA ARG A 249 12.23 10.68 18.08
C ARG A 249 13.05 9.44 18.45
N LEU A 250 14.29 9.62 18.90
CA LEU A 250 15.13 8.52 19.38
C LEU A 250 14.55 7.92 20.66
N GLY A 251 14.58 6.59 20.78
CA GLY A 251 14.03 5.86 21.92
C GLY A 251 12.51 5.69 21.92
N GLN A 252 11.82 6.18 20.90
CA GLN A 252 10.38 5.96 20.68
C GLN A 252 10.15 5.00 19.51
N PRO A 253 9.02 4.29 19.43
CA PRO A 253 8.67 3.54 18.23
C PRO A 253 8.78 4.43 16.99
N TYR A 254 9.46 3.93 15.95
CA TYR A 254 9.72 4.69 14.73
C TYR A 254 8.39 5.14 14.15
N ALA A 255 8.28 6.45 14.01
CA ALA A 255 7.07 7.05 13.51
C ALA A 255 7.27 8.08 12.41
N GLY A 256 8.24 7.78 11.54
CA GLY A 256 8.54 8.56 10.35
C GLY A 256 7.78 8.08 9.10
N PRO A 257 7.89 8.84 8.01
CA PRO A 257 7.11 8.66 6.79
C PRO A 257 7.64 7.60 5.83
N CYS A 258 8.78 6.99 6.13
CA CYS A 258 9.43 6.05 5.24
C CYS A 258 9.11 4.62 5.60
N ALA A 259 9.04 3.77 4.57
CA ALA A 259 9.01 2.34 4.72
C ALA A 259 10.24 1.85 5.50
N THR A 260 10.08 0.80 6.30
CA THR A 260 11.20 0.19 7.04
C THR A 260 11.28 -1.31 6.87
N GLY A 261 12.50 -1.82 7.03
CA GLY A 261 12.80 -3.24 7.00
C GLY A 261 14.22 -3.51 7.48
N TRP A 262 14.64 -4.76 7.43
CA TRP A 262 15.88 -5.22 8.07
C TRP A 262 16.90 -5.67 7.03
N VAL A 263 18.14 -5.20 7.17
CA VAL A 263 19.24 -5.51 6.24
C VAL A 263 20.42 -6.06 7.02
N ASP A 264 21.14 -7.02 6.43
CA ASP A 264 22.39 -7.53 7.00
C ASP A 264 23.42 -6.38 7.09
N ALA A 265 23.85 -6.06 8.31
CA ALA A 265 24.77 -4.96 8.59
C ALA A 265 26.11 -5.12 7.88
N ALA A 266 26.54 -6.34 7.53
CA ALA A 266 27.76 -6.59 6.80
C ALA A 266 27.71 -6.07 5.35
N LEU A 267 26.51 -5.75 4.84
CA LEU A 267 26.27 -5.22 3.51
C LEU A 267 26.07 -3.69 3.51
N LEU A 268 26.29 -3.04 4.65
CA LEU A 268 26.13 -1.61 4.83
C LEU A 268 27.44 -0.98 5.34
N GLU A 269 27.84 0.13 4.74
CA GLU A 269 28.98 0.95 5.19
C GLU A 269 28.46 2.27 5.74
N ARG A 270 28.67 2.54 7.02
CA ARG A 270 28.23 3.82 7.62
C ARG A 270 28.93 5.00 6.94
N VAL A 271 28.12 5.98 6.56
CA VAL A 271 28.55 7.24 5.95
C VAL A 271 27.93 8.37 6.76
N GLN A 272 28.74 8.93 7.66
CA GLN A 272 28.49 10.10 8.51
C GLN A 272 27.05 10.23 9.04
#